data_AF-A0A1B1TDH0-F1
#
_entry.id   AF-A0A1B1TDH0-F1
#
_cell.length_a   1.000
_cell.length_b   1.000
_cell.length_c   1.000
_cell.angle_alpha   90.00
_cell.angle_beta   90.00
_cell.angle_gamma   90.00
#
_symmetry.space_group_name_H-M   'P 1'
#
loop_
_entity.id
_entity.type
_entity.pdbx_description
1 polymer ?
#
loop_
_entity_poly.entity_id
_entity_poly.type
_entity_poly.pdbx_seq_one_letter_code
_entity_poly.pdbx_strand_id
1 'polypeptide(L)'
;MDTIGGILMNYGEVGDIFNPLTGKINLELSNNKEQRDEWNNRVRKHLDKRNEINIQVKELISEVQKQKIVRDAANIKVKELKEIRFEKSEKLKLIRREMKEKIGDKENRTNKRNGPDPRRIKSEMDKLENMYERGAFSGKKEKEFFNKMKKLSRDYKEAKKIGEEDIFGNLKRNGEKQNILRQRHMTM
;
A
#
# COMPACT_ATOMS: atom_id res chain seq x y z
N MET A 1 91.71 28.10 -64.76
CA MET A 1 90.51 27.56 -65.44
C MET A 1 89.48 27.26 -64.37
N ASP A 2 88.71 28.30 -64.08
CA ASP A 2 87.30 28.37 -63.69
C ASP A 2 86.73 27.26 -62.79
N THR A 3 86.64 27.63 -61.51
CA THR A 3 85.69 27.13 -60.52
C THR A 3 84.28 27.14 -61.10
N ILE A 4 83.77 25.96 -61.45
CA ILE A 4 82.35 25.75 -61.71
C ILE A 4 81.64 25.88 -60.37
N GLY A 5 81.02 27.04 -60.15
CA GLY A 5 80.16 27.35 -59.01
C GLY A 5 78.90 26.49 -59.03
N GLY A 6 79.03 25.23 -58.65
CA GLY A 6 77.90 24.43 -58.17
C GLY A 6 77.47 25.00 -56.83
N ILE A 7 76.25 25.56 -56.77
CA ILE A 7 75.60 25.91 -55.52
C ILE A 7 75.45 24.60 -54.74
N LEU A 8 76.41 24.34 -53.85
CA LEU A 8 76.31 23.28 -52.86
C LEU A 8 75.22 23.74 -51.90
N MET A 9 73.97 23.36 -52.15
CA MET A 9 72.89 23.51 -51.18
C MET A 9 73.37 22.87 -49.88
N ASN A 10 73.61 23.70 -48.87
CA ASN A 10 74.04 23.24 -47.56
C ASN A 10 72.87 22.46 -46.96
N TYR A 11 72.92 21.12 -47.03
CA TYR A 11 71.87 20.24 -46.53
C TYR A 11 71.54 20.48 -45.05
N GLY A 12 72.46 21.08 -44.28
CA GLY A 12 72.21 21.56 -42.92
C GLY A 12 71.17 22.69 -42.86
N GLU A 13 71.29 23.71 -43.73
CA GLU A 13 70.35 24.85 -43.79
C GLU A 13 68.94 24.43 -44.21
N VAL A 14 68.85 23.42 -45.10
CA VAL A 14 67.57 22.80 -45.47
C VAL A 14 66.97 22.05 -44.27
N GLY A 15 67.80 21.29 -43.54
CA GLY A 15 67.40 20.59 -42.32
C GLY A 15 66.88 21.53 -41.23
N ASP A 16 67.50 22.70 -41.06
CA ASP A 16 67.12 23.70 -40.05
C ASP A 16 65.72 24.28 -40.30
N ILE A 17 65.26 24.32 -41.55
CA ILE A 17 63.92 24.79 -41.92
C ILE A 17 62.88 23.66 -41.78
N PHE A 18 63.21 22.44 -42.24
CA PHE A 18 62.24 21.34 -42.30
C PHE A 18 62.11 20.57 -40.97
N ASN A 19 63.16 20.40 -40.19
CA ASN A 19 63.10 19.65 -38.91
C ASN A 19 62.11 20.25 -37.91
N PRO A 20 62.03 21.58 -37.69
CA PRO A 20 61.03 22.18 -36.82
C PRO A 20 59.60 21.98 -37.34
N LEU A 21 59.41 22.02 -38.67
CA LEU A 21 58.11 21.80 -39.28
C LEU A 21 57.66 20.34 -39.13
N THR A 22 58.56 19.38 -39.35
CA THR A 22 58.31 17.95 -39.10
C THR A 22 58.02 17.70 -37.62
N GLY A 23 58.74 18.37 -36.71
CA GLY A 23 58.47 18.31 -35.27
C GLY A 23 57.07 18.82 -34.90
N LYS A 24 56.65 19.96 -35.47
CA LYS A 24 55.28 20.50 -35.30
C LYS A 24 54.23 19.55 -35.84
N ILE A 25 54.42 19.01 -37.05
CA ILE A 25 53.50 18.05 -37.68
C ILE A 25 53.38 16.78 -36.82
N ASN A 26 54.49 16.26 -36.29
CA ASN A 26 54.48 15.09 -35.41
C ASN A 26 53.75 15.36 -34.10
N LEU A 27 53.93 16.55 -33.51
CA LEU A 27 53.21 16.97 -32.31
C LEU A 27 51.71 17.08 -32.57
N GLU A 28 51.30 17.71 -33.68
CA GLU A 28 49.90 17.80 -34.11
C GLU A 28 49.29 16.43 -34.39
N LEU A 29 50.03 15.54 -35.05
CA LEU A 29 49.62 14.14 -35.26
C LEU A 29 49.42 13.39 -33.95
N SER A 30 50.32 13.59 -32.97
CA SER A 30 50.20 12.97 -31.65
C SER A 30 48.97 13.50 -30.91
N ASN A 31 48.76 14.82 -30.91
CA ASN A 31 47.61 15.45 -30.27
C ASN A 31 46.29 15.00 -30.92
N ASN A 32 46.23 14.93 -32.25
CA ASN A 32 45.06 14.44 -32.98
C ASN A 32 44.77 12.96 -32.69
N LYS A 33 45.81 12.13 -32.55
CA LYS A 33 45.65 10.72 -32.13
C LYS A 33 45.08 10.62 -30.72
N GLU A 34 45.62 11.37 -29.78
CA GLU A 34 45.17 11.39 -28.38
C GLU A 34 43.71 11.85 -28.27
N GLN A 35 43.34 12.93 -28.98
CA GLN A 35 41.95 13.41 -29.03
C GLN A 35 41.01 12.35 -29.62
N ARG A 36 41.39 11.71 -30.73
CA ARG A 36 40.59 10.64 -31.34
C ARG A 36 40.39 9.48 -30.37
N ASP A 37 41.44 9.05 -29.68
CA ASP A 37 41.36 7.93 -28.75
C ASP A 37 40.53 8.29 -27.51
N GLU A 38 40.62 9.54 -27.05
CA GLU A 38 39.75 10.07 -25.99
C GLU A 38 38.27 10.07 -26.42
N TRP A 39 37.96 10.57 -27.62
CA TRP A 39 36.60 10.56 -28.15
C TRP A 39 36.06 9.14 -28.34
N ASN A 40 36.87 8.21 -28.84
CA ASN A 40 36.50 6.80 -28.96
C ASN A 40 36.17 6.18 -27.60
N ASN A 41 36.98 6.46 -26.59
CA ASN A 41 36.72 6.00 -25.22
C ASN A 41 35.43 6.60 -24.65
N ARG A 42 35.18 7.90 -24.87
CA ARG A 42 33.93 8.55 -24.45
C ARG A 42 32.71 7.92 -25.12
N VAL A 43 32.76 7.73 -26.43
CA VAL A 43 31.67 7.09 -27.19
C VAL A 43 31.39 5.68 -26.66
N ARG A 44 32.43 4.89 -26.40
CA ARG A 44 32.27 3.53 -25.86
C ARG A 44 31.59 3.54 -24.49
N LYS A 45 32.05 4.39 -23.57
CA LYS A 45 31.44 4.56 -22.24
C LYS A 45 29.95 4.97 -22.33
N HIS A 46 29.61 5.88 -23.24
CA HIS A 46 28.21 6.28 -23.44
C HIS A 46 27.36 5.15 -24.03
N LEU A 47 27.90 4.37 -24.96
CA LEU A 47 27.21 3.19 -25.52
C LEU A 47 26.97 2.12 -24.47
N ASP A 48 27.97 1.82 -23.64
CA ASP A 48 27.85 0.83 -22.57
C ASP A 48 26.80 1.26 -21.55
N LYS A 49 26.83 2.54 -21.11
CA LYS A 49 25.82 3.10 -20.22
C LYS A 49 24.42 3.07 -20.82
N ARG A 50 24.28 3.38 -22.13
CA ARG A 50 23.00 3.27 -22.84
C ARG A 50 22.49 1.82 -22.84
N ASN A 51 23.36 0.86 -23.08
CA ASN A 51 22.99 -0.55 -23.12
C ASN A 51 22.60 -1.07 -21.73
N GLU A 52 23.32 -0.68 -20.68
CA GLU A 52 22.98 -0.99 -19.30
C GLU A 52 21.60 -0.44 -18.92
N ILE A 53 21.33 0.84 -19.21
CA ILE A 53 20.01 1.45 -18.98
C ILE A 53 18.92 0.72 -19.75
N ASN A 54 19.17 0.32 -21.00
CA ASN A 54 18.20 -0.42 -21.80
C ASN A 54 17.89 -1.81 -21.21
N ILE A 55 18.87 -2.48 -20.61
CA ILE A 55 18.65 -3.75 -19.90
C ILE A 55 17.76 -3.51 -18.69
N GLN A 56 18.10 -2.54 -17.84
CA GLN A 56 17.32 -2.18 -16.65
C GLN A 56 15.87 -1.80 -17.01
N VAL A 57 15.68 -1.01 -18.07
CA VAL A 57 14.33 -0.64 -18.54
C VAL A 57 13.54 -1.87 -18.98
N LYS A 58 14.15 -2.82 -19.71
CA LYS A 58 13.47 -4.06 -20.11
C LYS A 58 13.09 -4.93 -18.91
N GLU A 59 13.97 -5.03 -17.92
CA GLU A 59 13.70 -5.75 -16.68
C GLU A 59 12.54 -5.11 -15.90
N LEU A 60 12.55 -3.78 -15.75
CA LEU A 60 11.47 -3.04 -15.11
C LEU A 60 10.13 -3.21 -15.84
N ILE A 61 10.13 -3.16 -17.17
CA ILE A 61 8.92 -3.41 -17.97
C ILE A 61 8.40 -4.83 -17.71
N SER A 62 9.27 -5.83 -17.70
CA SER A 62 8.88 -7.22 -17.42
C SER A 62 8.28 -7.35 -16.03
N GLU A 63 8.89 -6.72 -15.02
CA GLU A 63 8.42 -6.77 -13.65
C GLU A 63 7.06 -6.08 -13.49
N VAL A 64 6.88 -4.89 -14.08
CA VAL A 64 5.60 -4.17 -14.10
C VAL A 64 4.51 -5.00 -14.76
N GLN A 65 4.82 -5.70 -15.86
CA GLN A 65 3.86 -6.58 -16.53
C GLN A 65 3.47 -7.77 -15.64
N LYS A 66 4.43 -8.42 -14.96
CA LYS A 66 4.14 -9.50 -13.99
C LYS A 66 3.22 -9.01 -12.87
N GLN A 67 3.54 -7.85 -12.28
CA GLN A 67 2.73 -7.27 -11.22
C GLN A 67 1.32 -6.90 -11.71
N LYS A 68 1.20 -6.39 -12.94
CA LYS A 68 -0.09 -6.11 -13.56
C LYS A 68 -0.95 -7.35 -13.69
N ILE A 69 -0.38 -8.47 -14.14
CA ILE A 69 -1.10 -9.76 -14.25
C ILE A 69 -1.60 -10.21 -12.88
N VAL A 70 -0.76 -10.14 -11.83
CA VAL A 70 -1.15 -10.51 -10.47
C VAL A 70 -2.28 -9.63 -9.95
N ARG A 71 -2.17 -8.31 -10.14
CA ARG A 71 -3.20 -7.35 -9.75
C ARG A 71 -4.52 -7.61 -10.47
N ASP A 72 -4.48 -7.86 -11.76
CA ASP A 72 -5.68 -8.07 -12.58
C ASP A 72 -6.37 -9.39 -12.20
N ALA A 73 -5.61 -10.46 -11.95
CA ALA A 73 -6.14 -11.71 -11.40
C ALA A 73 -6.80 -11.52 -10.03
N ALA A 74 -6.17 -10.76 -9.13
CA ALA A 74 -6.75 -10.44 -7.82
C ALA A 74 -8.04 -9.61 -7.94
N ASN A 75 -8.08 -8.63 -8.85
CA ASN A 75 -9.28 -7.81 -9.11
C ASN A 75 -10.44 -8.64 -9.64
N ILE A 76 -10.18 -9.59 -10.55
CA ILE A 76 -11.18 -10.53 -11.05
C ILE A 76 -11.75 -11.35 -9.88
N LYS A 77 -10.89 -11.94 -9.04
CA LYS A 77 -11.33 -12.73 -7.88
C LYS A 77 -12.16 -11.90 -6.89
N VAL A 78 -11.80 -10.64 -6.66
CA VAL A 78 -12.59 -9.73 -5.82
C VAL A 78 -13.96 -9.45 -6.43
N LYS A 79 -14.05 -9.32 -7.76
CA LYS A 79 -15.32 -9.13 -8.45
C LYS A 79 -16.22 -10.36 -8.29
N GLU A 80 -15.70 -11.55 -8.55
CA GLU A 80 -16.42 -12.82 -8.35
C GLU A 80 -16.93 -12.98 -6.91
N LEU A 81 -16.09 -12.69 -5.92
CA LEU A 81 -16.48 -12.74 -4.51
C LEU A 81 -17.57 -11.73 -4.15
N LYS A 82 -17.55 -10.54 -4.77
CA LYS A 82 -18.63 -9.54 -4.60
C LYS A 82 -19.95 -10.03 -5.18
N GLU A 83 -19.92 -10.69 -6.33
CA GLU A 83 -21.09 -11.31 -6.96
C GLU A 83 -21.67 -12.43 -6.08
N ILE A 84 -20.84 -13.37 -5.63
CA ILE A 84 -21.25 -14.43 -4.69
C ILE A 84 -21.83 -13.85 -3.40
N ARG A 85 -21.20 -12.80 -2.85
CA ARG A 85 -21.69 -12.12 -1.64
C ARG A 85 -23.05 -11.47 -1.90
N PHE A 86 -23.23 -10.86 -3.06
CA PHE A 86 -24.50 -10.23 -3.45
C PHE A 86 -25.61 -11.28 -3.56
N GLU A 87 -25.37 -12.38 -4.29
CA GLU A 87 -26.33 -13.48 -4.41
C GLU A 87 -26.72 -14.07 -3.05
N LYS A 88 -25.74 -14.37 -2.19
CA LYS A 88 -26.00 -14.89 -0.84
C LYS A 88 -26.77 -13.90 0.02
N SER A 89 -26.47 -12.61 -0.10
CA SER A 89 -27.16 -11.55 0.64
C SER A 89 -28.62 -11.41 0.17
N GLU A 90 -28.88 -11.48 -1.13
CA GLU A 90 -30.25 -11.47 -1.67
C GLU A 90 -31.03 -12.71 -1.23
N LYS A 91 -30.44 -13.90 -1.31
CA LYS A 91 -31.04 -15.15 -0.78
C LYS A 91 -31.39 -15.01 0.71
N LEU A 92 -30.48 -14.46 1.51
CA LEU A 92 -30.73 -14.23 2.94
C LEU A 92 -31.87 -13.23 3.18
N LYS A 93 -31.96 -12.16 2.38
CA LYS A 93 -33.07 -11.20 2.47
C LYS A 93 -34.41 -11.86 2.16
N LEU A 94 -34.48 -12.73 1.14
CA LEU A 94 -35.68 -13.48 0.80
C LEU A 94 -36.08 -14.40 1.96
N ILE A 95 -35.16 -15.22 2.48
CA ILE A 95 -35.41 -16.11 3.62
C ILE A 95 -35.88 -15.32 4.85
N ARG A 96 -35.25 -14.17 5.15
CA ARG A 96 -35.68 -13.31 6.27
C ARG A 96 -37.08 -12.76 6.08
N ARG A 97 -37.47 -12.43 4.84
CA ARG A 97 -38.82 -11.95 4.52
C ARG A 97 -39.84 -13.08 4.73
N GLU A 98 -39.57 -14.26 4.19
CA GLU A 98 -40.42 -15.44 4.35
C GLU A 98 -40.55 -15.87 5.83
N MET A 99 -39.46 -15.85 6.59
CA MET A 99 -39.50 -16.12 8.03
C MET A 99 -40.34 -15.08 8.77
N LYS A 100 -40.20 -13.80 8.44
CA LYS A 100 -41.00 -12.73 9.08
C LYS A 100 -42.48 -12.89 8.76
N GLU A 101 -42.82 -13.26 7.52
CA GLU A 101 -44.20 -13.55 7.11
C GLU A 101 -44.76 -14.79 7.85
N LYS A 102 -43.97 -15.86 8.01
CA LYS A 102 -44.40 -17.10 8.69
C LYS A 102 -44.49 -16.97 10.22
N ILE A 103 -43.60 -16.22 10.85
CA ILE A 103 -43.58 -16.03 12.32
C ILE A 103 -44.67 -15.04 12.74
N GLY A 104 -45.08 -14.11 11.85
CA GLY A 104 -46.03 -13.05 12.17
C GLY A 104 -45.52 -12.10 13.25
N ASP A 105 -46.14 -10.94 13.41
CA ASP A 105 -45.74 -9.89 14.38
C ASP A 105 -45.84 -10.27 15.87
N LYS A 106 -45.96 -11.56 16.22
CA LYS A 106 -46.19 -12.03 17.59
C LYS A 106 -44.99 -11.89 18.52
N GLU A 107 -43.75 -11.78 18.02
CA GLU A 107 -42.54 -11.78 18.86
C GLU A 107 -41.84 -10.41 19.00
N ASN A 108 -42.21 -9.41 18.18
CA ASN A 108 -41.49 -8.12 18.14
C ASN A 108 -41.78 -7.16 19.32
N ARG A 109 -42.63 -7.55 20.29
CA ARG A 109 -42.98 -6.69 21.43
C ARG A 109 -42.25 -7.00 22.74
N THR A 110 -41.56 -8.13 22.88
CA THR A 110 -41.10 -8.58 24.21
C THR A 110 -39.60 -8.42 24.49
N ASN A 111 -38.73 -8.22 23.49
CA ASN A 111 -37.28 -8.25 23.69
C ASN A 111 -36.51 -7.04 23.12
N LYS A 112 -37.11 -5.85 23.14
CA LYS A 112 -36.35 -4.61 22.89
C LYS A 112 -35.50 -4.31 24.13
N ARG A 113 -34.31 -4.90 24.20
CA ARG A 113 -33.28 -4.51 25.18
C ARG A 113 -33.03 -3.01 25.00
N ASN A 114 -33.48 -2.21 25.96
CA ASN A 114 -33.31 -0.77 25.96
C ASN A 114 -31.86 -0.45 26.31
N GLY A 115 -31.00 -0.34 25.30
CA GLY A 115 -29.62 0.10 25.47
C GLY A 115 -28.76 -0.17 24.24
N PRO A 116 -27.72 0.65 23.97
CA PRO A 116 -26.72 0.34 22.96
C PRO A 116 -26.05 -1.01 23.27
N ASP A 117 -25.98 -1.91 22.28
CA ASP A 117 -25.34 -3.23 22.46
C ASP A 117 -23.84 -3.06 22.80
N PRO A 118 -23.36 -3.58 23.95
CA PRO A 118 -21.94 -3.51 24.31
C PRO A 118 -21.01 -4.03 23.21
N ARG A 119 -21.43 -5.04 22.43
CA ARG A 119 -20.63 -5.57 21.31
C ARG A 119 -20.47 -4.56 20.18
N ARG A 120 -21.48 -3.73 19.93
CA ARG A 120 -21.41 -2.66 18.91
C ARG A 120 -20.45 -1.55 19.35
N ILE A 121 -20.51 -1.13 20.61
CA ILE A 121 -19.60 -0.12 21.15
C ILE A 121 -18.15 -0.62 21.08
N LYS A 122 -17.90 -1.90 21.44
CA LYS A 122 -16.57 -2.50 21.32
C LYS A 122 -16.05 -2.50 19.87
N SER A 123 -16.88 -2.90 18.91
CA SER A 123 -16.48 -2.88 17.50
C SER A 123 -16.20 -1.46 16.98
N GLU A 124 -16.86 -0.44 17.51
CA GLU A 124 -16.60 0.96 17.17
C GLU A 124 -15.30 1.47 17.78
N MET A 125 -14.95 1.05 19.00
CA MET A 125 -13.64 1.28 19.60
C MET A 125 -12.52 0.64 18.78
N ASP A 126 -12.66 -0.65 18.45
CA ASP A 126 -11.66 -1.40 17.66
C ASP A 126 -11.43 -0.73 16.29
N LYS A 127 -12.48 -0.20 15.65
CA LYS A 127 -12.36 0.52 14.37
C LYS A 127 -11.59 1.83 14.50
N LEU A 128 -11.85 2.59 15.56
CA LEU A 128 -11.15 3.85 15.81
C LEU A 128 -9.68 3.60 16.12
N GLU A 129 -9.36 2.57 16.90
CA GLU A 129 -8.00 2.14 17.22
C GLU A 129 -7.23 1.73 15.94
N ASN A 130 -7.83 0.89 15.10
CA ASN A 130 -7.27 0.52 13.80
C ASN A 130 -7.01 1.73 12.88
N MET A 131 -7.86 2.76 12.91
CA MET A 131 -7.64 4.00 12.14
C MET A 131 -6.48 4.82 12.71
N TYR A 132 -6.32 4.82 14.03
CA TYR A 132 -5.22 5.50 14.71
C TYR A 132 -3.86 4.84 14.43
N GLU A 133 -3.78 3.52 14.54
CA GLU A 133 -2.56 2.75 14.21
C GLU A 133 -2.10 2.95 12.76
N ARG A 134 -3.04 3.16 11.83
CA ARG A 134 -2.76 3.45 10.42
C ARG A 134 -2.36 4.90 10.15
N GLY A 135 -2.24 5.73 11.19
CA GLY A 135 -1.87 7.14 11.07
C GLY A 135 -2.95 8.03 10.44
N ALA A 136 -4.22 7.61 10.49
CA ALA A 136 -5.31 8.36 9.85
C ALA A 136 -5.71 9.66 10.60
N PHE A 137 -5.20 9.86 11.81
CA PHE A 137 -5.44 11.06 12.63
C PHE A 137 -4.14 11.85 12.79
N SER A 138 -4.14 13.13 12.39
CA SER A 138 -3.03 14.05 12.64
C SER A 138 -3.52 15.34 13.31
N GLY A 139 -2.73 15.86 14.25
CA GLY A 139 -2.96 17.15 14.91
C GLY A 139 -4.32 17.26 15.62
N LYS A 140 -5.18 18.20 15.21
CA LYS A 140 -6.50 18.44 15.85
C LYS A 140 -7.41 17.21 15.85
N LYS A 141 -7.27 16.32 14.85
CA LYS A 141 -8.08 15.09 14.73
C LYS A 141 -7.68 14.01 15.73
N GLU A 142 -6.45 14.06 16.25
CA GLU A 142 -5.96 13.15 17.30
C GLU A 142 -6.64 13.46 18.65
N LYS A 143 -6.82 14.74 18.97
CA LYS A 143 -7.57 15.16 20.16
C LYS A 143 -9.04 14.74 20.09
N GLU A 144 -9.66 14.81 18.92
CA GLU A 144 -11.01 14.31 18.67
C GLU A 144 -11.12 12.79 18.81
N PHE A 145 -10.11 12.04 18.36
CA PHE A 145 -10.00 10.60 18.55
C PHE A 145 -10.00 10.24 20.05
N PHE A 146 -9.12 10.86 20.85
CA PHE A 146 -9.07 10.60 22.29
C PHE A 146 -10.40 10.93 23.00
N ASN A 147 -11.06 12.02 22.62
CA ASN A 147 -12.36 12.40 23.17
C ASN A 147 -13.46 11.37 22.82
N LYS A 148 -13.50 10.91 21.56
CA LYS A 148 -14.44 9.87 21.12
C LYS A 148 -14.16 8.53 21.78
N MET A 149 -12.89 8.13 21.90
CA MET A 149 -12.51 6.89 22.57
C MET A 149 -12.88 6.92 24.06
N LYS A 150 -12.68 8.06 24.74
CA LYS A 150 -13.08 8.24 26.14
C LYS A 150 -14.60 8.17 26.34
N LYS A 151 -15.39 8.71 25.39
CA LYS A 151 -16.85 8.62 25.41
C LYS A 151 -17.31 7.18 25.20
N LEU A 152 -16.83 6.50 24.16
CA LEU A 152 -17.17 5.10 23.87
C LEU A 152 -16.77 4.16 25.01
N SER A 153 -15.64 4.41 25.68
CA SER A 153 -15.23 3.62 26.86
C SER A 153 -16.17 3.79 28.05
N ARG A 154 -16.73 5.00 28.26
CA ARG A 154 -17.76 5.24 29.29
C ARG A 154 -19.06 4.53 28.93
N ASP A 155 -19.53 4.73 27.70
CA ASP A 155 -20.76 4.14 27.20
C ASP A 155 -20.68 2.60 27.22
N TYR A 156 -19.50 2.01 26.94
CA TYR A 156 -19.26 0.56 27.05
C TYR A 156 -19.38 0.06 28.50
N LYS A 157 -18.80 0.78 29.46
CA LYS A 157 -18.88 0.43 30.88
C LYS A 157 -20.32 0.51 31.39
N GLU A 158 -21.07 1.51 30.97
CA GLU A 158 -22.47 1.71 31.33
C GLU A 158 -23.37 0.63 30.71
N ALA A 159 -23.22 0.37 29.41
CA ALA A 159 -23.96 -0.69 28.72
C ALA A 159 -23.65 -2.09 29.27
N LYS A 160 -22.42 -2.34 29.72
CA LYS A 160 -22.04 -3.59 30.39
C LYS A 160 -22.71 -3.73 31.76
N LYS A 161 -22.74 -2.66 32.57
CA LYS A 161 -23.43 -2.66 33.86
C LYS A 161 -24.93 -2.88 33.72
N ILE A 162 -25.58 -2.18 32.78
CA ILE A 162 -27.01 -2.38 32.48
C ILE A 162 -27.28 -3.83 32.07
N GLY A 163 -26.41 -4.42 31.25
CA GLY A 163 -26.50 -5.84 30.88
C GLY A 163 -26.34 -6.80 32.07
N GLU A 164 -25.41 -6.52 33.00
CA GLU A 164 -25.19 -7.33 34.21
C GLU A 164 -26.36 -7.20 35.21
N GLU A 165 -26.89 -5.99 35.41
CA GLU A 165 -28.07 -5.70 36.24
C GLU A 165 -29.35 -6.33 35.68
N ASP A 166 -29.55 -6.28 34.36
CA ASP A 166 -30.68 -6.93 33.68
C ASP A 166 -30.62 -8.47 33.80
N ILE A 167 -29.41 -9.06 33.77
CA ILE A 167 -29.24 -10.50 33.98
C ILE A 167 -29.57 -10.87 35.42
N PHE A 168 -29.08 -10.10 36.40
CA PHE A 168 -29.32 -10.34 37.82
C PHE A 168 -30.80 -10.13 38.20
N GLY A 169 -31.43 -9.09 37.68
CA GLY A 169 -32.87 -8.82 37.85
C GLY A 169 -33.76 -9.88 37.20
N ASN A 170 -33.38 -10.41 36.03
CA ASN A 170 -34.09 -11.55 35.42
C ASN A 170 -33.92 -12.84 36.22
N LEU A 171 -32.74 -13.11 36.76
CA LEU A 171 -32.49 -14.30 37.57
C LEU A 171 -33.29 -14.30 38.87
N LYS A 172 -33.36 -13.15 39.56
CA LYS A 172 -34.19 -12.97 40.77
C LYS A 172 -35.68 -13.15 40.48
N ARG A 173 -36.21 -12.50 39.43
CA ARG A 173 -37.63 -12.66 39.03
C ARG A 173 -37.97 -14.10 38.66
N ASN A 174 -37.04 -14.83 38.04
CA ASN A 174 -37.25 -16.24 37.72
C ASN A 174 -37.17 -17.14 38.97
N GLY A 175 -36.29 -16.83 39.93
CA GLY A 175 -36.23 -17.52 41.22
C GLY A 175 -37.49 -17.33 42.06
N GLU A 176 -38.01 -16.10 42.11
CA GLU A 176 -39.28 -15.78 42.80
C GLU A 176 -40.47 -16.53 42.18
N LYS A 177 -40.57 -16.55 40.84
CA LYS A 177 -41.60 -17.32 40.13
C LYS A 177 -41.52 -18.82 40.44
N GLN A 178 -40.31 -19.39 40.49
CA GLN A 178 -40.13 -20.81 40.84
C GLN A 178 -40.49 -21.10 42.31
N ASN A 179 -40.17 -20.21 43.24
CA ASN A 179 -40.56 -20.35 44.65
C ASN A 179 -42.09 -20.25 44.84
N ILE A 180 -42.75 -19.30 44.18
CA ILE A 180 -44.22 -19.16 44.22
C ILE A 180 -44.88 -20.44 43.66
N LEU A 181 -44.34 -21.01 42.58
CA LEU A 181 -44.84 -22.24 41.99
C LEU A 181 -44.65 -23.45 42.91
N ARG A 182 -43.51 -23.53 43.61
CA ARG A 182 -43.23 -24.57 44.62
C ARG A 182 -44.16 -24.47 45.84
N GLN A 183 -44.41 -23.26 46.35
CA GLN A 183 -45.31 -23.06 47.48
C GLN A 183 -46.75 -23.45 47.16
N ARG A 184 -47.25 -23.13 45.95
CA ARG A 184 -48.58 -23.57 45.50
C ARG A 184 -48.72 -25.10 45.38
N HIS A 185 -47.63 -25.83 45.10
CA HIS A 185 -47.65 -27.29 45.03
C HIS A 185 -47.65 -27.99 46.40
N MET A 186 -47.27 -27.30 47.49
CA MET A 186 -47.31 -27.86 48.85
C MET A 186 -48.60 -27.54 49.62
N THR A 187 -49.49 -26.70 49.07
CA THR A 187 -50.74 -26.29 49.72
C THR A 187 -52.00 -26.96 49.13
N MET A 188 -51.82 -27.86 48.15
CA MET A 188 -52.85 -28.80 47.67
C MET A 188 -52.51 -30.20 48.15
#